data_AF-A0AAE4Z7W5-F1
#
_entry.id   AF-A0AAE4Z7W5-F1
#
_cell.length_a   1.000
_cell.length_b   1.000
_cell.length_c   1.000
_cell.angle_alpha   90.00
_cell.angle_beta   90.00
_cell.angle_gamma   90.00
#
_symmetry.space_group_name_H-M   'P 1'
#
loop_
_entity.id
_entity.type
_entity.pdbx_description
1 polymer ?
#
loop_
_entity_poly.entity_id
_entity_poly.type
_entity_poly.pdbx_seq_one_letter_code
_entity_poly.pdbx_strand_id
1 'polypeptide(L)'
;MENKEVNKIIGKTLLDIADSIEKGDFNKKVVVGITTLGSEHGVENLVKGAEVAAQKHKDMKVVLIGPRVDTKLEIVEVNEEEEMYNKMEELLDTKYIDAAVTMHYNFPIGVSTVGKVVTPADGKEMFLATTTGTASMNRTEAMVKNAIYGIIVAKAVGIKEPTVGMLNLDGARQVEKALKELDKNGYKINFANSLRADGGSVMRGNDLLTGTPDIMVTDTLTGNLLMKVFSSYTTGGSYEGFGYGYGPGIGEDYERNILILSRASGVPVVANAIEYAKDLIKGNINKLIKEEFEKANKAKLKDILNSIENKENKKSEDEEEVPMPTKEIATASISGIDVMDIEDAQKTLWKEEIYAEGGMGCTGPVIKVNDKNYDKSVEILKEKGFVS
;
A
#
# COMPACT_ATOMS: atom_id res chain seq x y z
N MET A 1 -13.03 -37.31 -0.76
CA MET A 1 -11.89 -36.36 -0.69
C MET A 1 -11.67 -35.85 0.74
N GLU A 2 -12.72 -35.64 1.56
CA GLU A 2 -12.63 -35.22 2.98
C GLU A 2 -11.64 -36.01 3.86
N ASN A 3 -11.58 -37.34 3.75
CA ASN A 3 -10.74 -38.16 4.63
C ASN A 3 -9.23 -37.95 4.46
N LYS A 4 -8.74 -37.47 3.30
CA LYS A 4 -7.30 -37.25 3.09
C LYS A 4 -6.81 -35.96 3.74
N GLU A 5 -7.61 -34.90 3.70
CA GLU A 5 -7.26 -33.63 4.36
C GLU A 5 -7.34 -33.76 5.87
N VAL A 6 -8.38 -34.42 6.39
CA VAL A 6 -8.51 -34.72 7.83
C VAL A 6 -7.30 -35.54 8.33
N ASN A 7 -6.88 -36.57 7.59
CA ASN A 7 -5.70 -37.36 7.97
C ASN A 7 -4.39 -36.56 7.93
N LYS A 8 -4.22 -35.63 6.99
CA LYS A 8 -3.05 -34.72 6.96
C LYS A 8 -3.05 -33.76 8.15
N ILE A 9 -4.21 -33.19 8.50
CA ILE A 9 -4.34 -32.28 9.65
C ILE A 9 -4.06 -33.01 10.96
N ILE A 10 -4.59 -34.23 11.13
CA ILE A 10 -4.32 -35.08 12.31
C ILE A 10 -2.82 -35.42 12.39
N GLY A 11 -2.21 -35.84 11.27
CA GLY A 11 -0.77 -36.13 11.21
C GLY A 11 0.09 -34.93 11.60
N LYS A 12 -0.23 -33.74 11.06
CA LYS A 12 0.46 -32.49 11.43
C LYS A 12 0.30 -32.17 12.91
N THR A 13 -0.91 -32.29 13.44
CA THR A 13 -1.20 -32.01 14.86
C THR A 13 -0.41 -32.94 15.80
N LEU A 14 -0.30 -34.22 15.44
CA LEU A 14 0.47 -35.19 16.23
C LEU A 14 1.98 -34.90 16.19
N LEU A 15 2.51 -34.50 15.02
CA LEU A 15 3.90 -34.08 14.89
C LEU A 15 4.18 -32.80 15.69
N ASP A 16 3.30 -31.80 15.61
CA ASP A 16 3.43 -30.55 16.36
C ASP A 16 3.44 -30.81 17.87
N ILE A 17 2.61 -31.74 18.36
CA ILE A 17 2.59 -32.16 19.78
C ILE A 17 3.90 -32.88 20.16
N ALA A 18 4.39 -33.79 19.32
CA ALA A 18 5.63 -34.51 19.57
C ALA A 18 6.83 -33.55 19.67
N ASP A 19 6.95 -32.61 18.73
CA ASP A 19 7.96 -31.56 18.72
C ASP A 19 7.85 -30.65 19.96
N SER A 20 6.62 -30.30 20.36
CA SER A 20 6.37 -29.46 21.53
C SER A 20 6.80 -30.16 22.83
N ILE A 21 6.57 -31.47 22.93
CA ILE A 21 6.99 -32.29 24.08
C ILE A 21 8.51 -32.40 24.14
N GLU A 22 9.20 -32.62 23.01
CA GLU A 22 10.66 -32.72 22.95
C GLU A 22 11.35 -31.40 23.35
N LYS A 23 10.77 -30.27 22.94
CA LYS A 23 11.37 -28.94 23.15
C LYS A 23 10.88 -28.23 24.41
N GLY A 24 9.85 -28.76 25.08
CA GLY A 24 9.21 -28.13 26.24
C GLY A 24 8.50 -26.81 25.92
N ASP A 25 8.15 -26.58 24.65
CA ASP A 25 7.55 -25.34 24.13
C ASP A 25 6.24 -25.69 23.41
N PHE A 26 5.11 -25.44 24.08
CA PHE A 26 3.76 -25.74 23.59
C PHE A 26 3.13 -24.57 22.82
N ASN A 27 3.87 -23.48 22.57
CA ASN A 27 3.34 -22.39 21.77
C ASN A 27 3.38 -22.78 20.28
N LYS A 28 2.23 -22.73 19.61
CA LYS A 28 2.15 -22.91 18.16
C LYS A 28 3.01 -21.84 17.48
N LYS A 29 4.10 -22.27 16.86
CA LYS A 29 5.01 -21.37 16.12
C LYS A 29 4.38 -20.98 14.80
N VAL A 30 4.52 -19.71 14.44
CA VAL A 30 4.19 -19.28 13.07
C VAL A 30 5.21 -19.88 12.12
N VAL A 31 4.76 -20.48 11.02
CA VAL A 31 5.64 -21.07 10.00
C VAL A 31 5.66 -20.15 8.78
N VAL A 32 6.80 -19.54 8.49
CA VAL A 32 6.98 -18.66 7.32
C VAL A 32 7.85 -19.36 6.28
N GLY A 33 7.31 -19.54 5.08
CA GLY A 33 8.08 -20.01 3.92
C GLY A 33 8.80 -18.86 3.24
N ILE A 34 9.99 -19.10 2.71
CA ILE A 34 10.69 -18.16 1.82
C ILE A 34 11.21 -18.89 0.59
N THR A 35 10.89 -18.36 -0.60
CA THR A 35 11.44 -18.83 -1.87
C THR A 35 12.88 -18.34 -2.02
N THR A 36 13.78 -19.20 -2.50
CA THR A 36 15.21 -18.86 -2.52
C THR A 36 15.85 -18.71 -3.91
N LEU A 37 15.11 -18.93 -4.99
CA LEU A 37 15.56 -18.69 -6.38
C LEU A 37 15.07 -17.33 -6.90
N GLY A 38 15.89 -16.63 -7.70
CA GLY A 38 15.52 -15.37 -8.37
C GLY A 38 16.14 -14.09 -7.78
N SER A 39 16.95 -14.18 -6.73
CA SER A 39 17.64 -13.01 -6.15
C SER A 39 18.87 -12.61 -6.96
N GLU A 40 19.05 -11.30 -7.16
CA GLU A 40 20.25 -10.73 -7.79
C GLU A 40 21.50 -10.83 -6.89
N HIS A 41 21.30 -11.11 -5.59
CA HIS A 41 22.37 -11.33 -4.60
C HIS A 41 22.63 -12.82 -4.32
N GLY A 42 21.99 -13.71 -5.08
CA GLY A 42 22.11 -15.15 -4.97
C GLY A 42 21.34 -15.79 -3.81
N VAL A 43 21.23 -17.12 -3.85
CA VAL A 43 20.52 -17.94 -2.86
C VAL A 43 21.03 -17.68 -1.44
N GLU A 44 22.35 -17.57 -1.27
CA GLU A 44 22.97 -17.35 0.04
C GLU A 44 22.48 -16.09 0.75
N ASN A 45 22.17 -15.02 0.02
CA ASN A 45 21.67 -13.78 0.61
C ASN A 45 20.29 -13.99 1.25
N LEU A 46 19.41 -14.74 0.59
CA LEU A 46 18.09 -15.09 1.11
C LEU A 46 18.21 -16.04 2.32
N VAL A 47 19.09 -17.04 2.23
CA VAL A 47 19.36 -17.98 3.33
C VAL A 47 19.88 -17.25 4.56
N LYS A 48 20.85 -16.35 4.41
CA LYS A 48 21.38 -15.54 5.52
C LYS A 48 20.28 -14.67 6.14
N GLY A 49 19.41 -14.06 5.34
CA GLY A 49 18.26 -13.30 5.84
C GLY A 49 17.28 -14.17 6.65
N ALA A 50 17.00 -15.38 6.15
CA ALA A 50 16.18 -16.37 6.83
C ALA A 50 16.78 -16.84 8.16
N GLU A 51 18.09 -17.07 8.21
CA GLU A 51 18.82 -17.46 9.43
C GLU A 51 18.79 -16.34 10.48
N VAL A 52 19.01 -15.08 10.06
CA VAL A 52 18.90 -13.92 10.95
C VAL A 52 17.49 -13.82 11.54
N ALA A 53 16.45 -13.98 10.73
CA ALA A 53 15.06 -13.96 11.21
C ALA A 53 14.78 -15.08 12.22
N ALA A 54 15.18 -16.33 11.91
CA ALA A 54 15.01 -17.48 12.78
C ALA A 54 15.84 -17.38 14.08
N GLN A 55 16.99 -16.70 14.04
CA GLN A 55 17.79 -16.43 15.24
C GLN A 55 17.11 -15.41 16.15
N LYS A 56 16.59 -14.32 15.57
CA LYS A 56 15.93 -13.21 16.28
C LYS A 56 14.58 -13.60 16.89
N HIS A 57 13.81 -14.45 16.21
CA HIS A 57 12.43 -14.79 16.58
C HIS A 57 12.25 -16.29 16.87
N LYS A 58 12.26 -16.67 18.15
CA LYS A 58 12.18 -18.08 18.61
C LYS A 58 10.77 -18.69 18.55
N ASP A 59 9.78 -17.82 18.42
CA ASP A 59 8.34 -18.07 18.30
C ASP A 59 7.89 -18.32 16.85
N MET A 60 8.85 -18.42 15.91
CA MET A 60 8.62 -18.65 14.49
C MET A 60 9.53 -19.78 13.99
N LYS A 61 9.06 -20.49 12.97
CA LYS A 61 9.83 -21.42 12.15
C LYS A 61 9.96 -20.85 10.74
N VAL A 62 11.16 -20.87 10.18
CA VAL A 62 11.41 -20.47 8.79
C VAL A 62 11.68 -21.71 7.95
N VAL A 63 11.00 -21.83 6.81
CA VAL A 63 11.15 -22.93 5.85
C VAL A 63 11.65 -22.36 4.53
N LEU A 64 12.78 -22.87 4.06
CA LEU A 64 13.33 -22.51 2.76
C LEU A 64 12.65 -23.35 1.67
N ILE A 65 12.29 -22.73 0.56
CA ILE A 65 11.73 -23.39 -0.62
C ILE A 65 12.67 -23.08 -1.78
N GLY A 66 13.53 -24.05 -2.13
CA GLY A 66 14.58 -23.84 -3.12
C GLY A 66 15.66 -24.92 -3.08
N PRO A 67 16.81 -24.70 -3.74
CA PRO A 67 17.86 -25.71 -3.86
C PRO A 67 18.48 -26.02 -2.51
N ARG A 68 19.07 -27.21 -2.41
CA ARG A 68 19.76 -27.64 -1.19
C ARG A 68 20.99 -26.78 -0.91
N VAL A 69 21.08 -26.29 0.33
CA VAL A 69 22.17 -25.45 0.84
C VAL A 69 22.58 -25.91 2.24
N ASP A 70 23.79 -25.55 2.67
CA ASP A 70 24.28 -25.85 4.02
C ASP A 70 23.69 -24.86 5.05
N THR A 71 22.65 -25.29 5.76
CA THR A 71 22.00 -24.51 6.83
C THR A 71 21.28 -25.44 7.80
N LYS A 72 20.93 -24.92 8.97
CA LYS A 72 20.11 -25.61 9.98
C LYS A 72 18.61 -25.43 9.76
N LEU A 73 18.22 -24.54 8.85
CA LEU A 73 16.82 -24.32 8.52
C LEU A 73 16.25 -25.51 7.75
N GLU A 74 14.95 -25.72 7.87
CA GLU A 74 14.26 -26.71 7.05
C GLU A 74 14.25 -26.28 5.58
N ILE A 75 14.49 -27.22 4.68
CA ILE A 75 14.48 -27.00 3.23
C ILE A 75 13.46 -27.93 2.59
N VAL A 76 12.54 -27.35 1.82
CA VAL A 76 11.74 -28.03 0.82
C VAL A 76 12.47 -27.89 -0.51
N GLU A 77 13.17 -28.95 -0.90
CA GLU A 77 14.09 -28.96 -2.04
C GLU A 77 13.34 -28.85 -3.37
N VAL A 78 13.65 -27.81 -4.14
CA VAL A 78 13.19 -27.57 -5.52
C VAL A 78 14.30 -26.84 -6.27
N ASN A 79 14.55 -27.19 -7.53
CA ASN A 79 15.70 -26.67 -8.27
C ASN A 79 15.32 -25.74 -9.44
N GLU A 80 14.02 -25.60 -9.72
CA GLU A 80 13.48 -24.77 -10.80
C GLU A 80 12.52 -23.71 -10.24
N GLU A 81 12.52 -22.50 -10.82
CA GLU A 81 11.69 -21.39 -10.32
C GLU A 81 10.19 -21.68 -10.39
N GLU A 82 9.72 -22.27 -11.50
CA GLU A 82 8.30 -22.61 -11.67
C GLU A 82 7.83 -23.64 -10.63
N GLU A 83 8.63 -24.69 -10.40
CA GLU A 83 8.36 -25.69 -9.36
C GLU A 83 8.33 -25.06 -7.97
N MET A 84 9.24 -24.12 -7.70
CA MET A 84 9.31 -23.40 -6.43
C MET A 84 8.03 -22.61 -6.13
N TYR A 85 7.47 -21.90 -7.12
CA TYR A 85 6.20 -21.19 -6.92
C TYR A 85 5.04 -22.15 -6.71
N ASN A 86 4.94 -23.22 -7.51
CA ASN A 86 3.91 -24.26 -7.33
C ASN A 86 4.00 -24.90 -5.93
N LYS A 87 5.23 -25.17 -5.47
CA LYS A 87 5.47 -25.74 -4.15
C LYS A 87 5.08 -24.78 -3.03
N MET A 88 5.43 -23.51 -3.15
CA MET A 88 5.02 -22.47 -2.21
C MET A 88 3.50 -22.40 -2.08
N GLU A 89 2.76 -22.44 -3.19
CA GLU A 89 1.29 -22.47 -3.16
C GLU A 89 0.74 -23.74 -2.51
N GLU A 90 1.28 -24.92 -2.84
CA GLU A 90 0.90 -26.18 -2.19
C GLU A 90 1.06 -26.10 -0.66
N LEU A 91 2.17 -25.53 -0.18
CA LEU A 91 2.43 -25.40 1.25
C LEU A 91 1.50 -24.39 1.94
N LEU A 92 1.10 -23.32 1.26
CA LEU A 92 0.10 -22.36 1.76
C LEU A 92 -1.30 -23.00 1.83
N ASP A 93 -1.70 -23.70 0.77
CA ASP A 93 -3.03 -24.29 0.65
C ASP A 93 -3.22 -25.45 1.63
N THR A 94 -2.18 -26.27 1.82
CA THR A 94 -2.15 -27.33 2.84
C THR A 94 -1.98 -26.81 4.27
N LYS A 95 -1.86 -25.48 4.44
CA LYS A 95 -1.56 -24.83 5.72
C LYS A 95 -0.28 -25.36 6.37
N TYR A 96 0.67 -25.84 5.59
CA TYR A 96 1.99 -26.24 6.08
C TYR A 96 2.75 -25.01 6.56
N ILE A 97 2.80 -23.98 5.71
CA ILE A 97 3.24 -22.62 6.05
C ILE A 97 2.03 -21.71 6.23
N ASP A 98 2.13 -20.74 7.14
CA ASP A 98 1.08 -19.76 7.44
C ASP A 98 1.18 -18.52 6.52
N ALA A 99 2.40 -18.19 6.09
CA ALA A 99 2.70 -17.11 5.16
C ALA A 99 3.91 -17.47 4.27
N ALA A 100 4.03 -16.80 3.13
CA ALA A 100 5.17 -16.93 2.24
C ALA A 100 5.79 -15.57 1.91
N VAL A 101 7.12 -15.53 1.83
CA VAL A 101 7.90 -14.40 1.34
C VAL A 101 8.52 -14.79 0.00
N THR A 102 8.27 -14.01 -1.05
CA THR A 102 8.75 -14.32 -2.41
C THR A 102 9.06 -13.07 -3.21
N MET A 103 9.87 -13.19 -4.27
CA MET A 103 10.26 -12.05 -5.11
C MET A 103 9.25 -11.74 -6.22
N HIS A 104 8.52 -12.76 -6.67
CA HIS A 104 7.53 -12.61 -7.72
C HIS A 104 6.29 -13.42 -7.39
N TYR A 105 5.13 -12.81 -7.63
CA TYR A 105 3.84 -13.46 -7.54
C TYR A 105 2.81 -12.67 -8.35
N ASN A 106 1.94 -13.37 -9.06
CA ASN A 106 0.86 -12.76 -9.83
C ASN A 106 -0.39 -12.68 -8.97
N PHE A 107 -0.73 -11.46 -8.53
CA PHE A 107 -1.96 -11.21 -7.80
C PHE A 107 -3.14 -10.98 -8.74
N PRO A 108 -4.35 -11.45 -8.40
CA PRO A 108 -5.55 -11.09 -9.16
C PRO A 108 -5.87 -9.60 -9.00
N ILE A 109 -6.67 -9.06 -9.93
CA ILE A 109 -7.21 -7.69 -9.79
C ILE A 109 -8.05 -7.62 -8.52
N GLY A 110 -7.95 -6.50 -7.80
CA GLY A 110 -8.49 -6.32 -6.47
C GLY A 110 -7.46 -6.58 -5.37
N VAL A 111 -6.28 -7.12 -5.69
CA VAL A 111 -5.24 -7.37 -4.71
C VAL A 111 -4.03 -6.47 -4.95
N SER A 112 -3.52 -5.85 -3.90
CA SER A 112 -2.32 -5.02 -3.94
C SER A 112 -1.56 -5.11 -2.62
N THR A 113 -0.25 -4.91 -2.68
CA THR A 113 0.60 -5.12 -1.51
C THR A 113 0.81 -3.85 -0.69
N VAL A 114 0.95 -3.99 0.63
CA VAL A 114 1.22 -2.87 1.54
C VAL A 114 2.64 -2.97 2.08
N GLY A 115 3.55 -2.18 1.49
CA GLY A 115 4.95 -2.17 1.89
C GLY A 115 5.17 -1.44 3.21
N LYS A 116 6.29 -1.73 3.87
CA LYS A 116 6.68 -1.06 5.12
C LYS A 116 8.11 -0.55 5.02
N VAL A 117 8.27 0.76 5.16
CA VAL A 117 9.55 1.48 5.03
C VAL A 117 9.99 2.03 6.38
N VAL A 118 11.27 2.37 6.48
CA VAL A 118 11.83 3.15 7.59
C VAL A 118 12.12 4.55 7.06
N THR A 119 11.56 5.56 7.71
CA THR A 119 11.67 6.95 7.29
C THR A 119 13.05 7.53 7.67
N PRO A 120 13.69 8.32 6.79
CA PRO A 120 15.07 8.74 6.96
C PRO A 120 15.25 9.86 7.98
N ALA A 121 14.22 10.67 8.27
CA ALA A 121 14.35 11.77 9.21
C ALA A 121 14.31 11.27 10.67
N ASP A 122 13.29 10.48 11.01
CA ASP A 122 13.02 10.07 12.40
C ASP A 122 13.24 8.57 12.66
N GLY A 123 13.58 7.78 11.63
CA GLY A 123 13.70 6.32 11.77
C GLY A 123 12.38 5.60 12.05
N LYS A 124 11.23 6.25 11.83
CA LYS A 124 9.90 5.67 12.07
C LYS A 124 9.54 4.68 10.99
N GLU A 125 8.86 3.60 11.38
CA GLU A 125 8.19 2.71 10.44
C GLU A 125 6.94 3.39 9.88
N MET A 126 6.75 3.27 8.56
CA MET A 126 5.58 3.80 7.86
C MET A 126 5.12 2.81 6.79
N PHE A 127 3.82 2.65 6.64
CA PHE A 127 3.22 1.82 5.60
C PHE A 127 3.03 2.61 4.32
N LEU A 128 3.43 2.03 3.20
CA LEU A 128 3.10 2.52 1.87
C LEU A 128 1.94 1.69 1.32
N ALA A 129 0.76 2.30 1.26
CA ALA A 129 -0.45 1.71 0.72
C ALA A 129 -0.64 2.19 -0.72
N THR A 130 -0.17 1.52 -1.77
CA THR A 130 0.32 0.14 -1.98
C THR A 130 1.62 0.17 -2.80
N THR A 131 2.25 -0.99 -3.09
CA THR A 131 3.58 -1.01 -3.75
C THR A 131 3.72 -1.96 -4.94
N THR A 132 2.88 -2.99 -5.05
CA THR A 132 2.69 -3.78 -6.28
C THR A 132 1.25 -4.32 -6.32
N GLY A 133 0.80 -4.79 -7.49
CA GLY A 133 -0.56 -5.25 -7.74
C GLY A 133 -1.54 -4.13 -8.14
N THR A 134 -2.79 -4.52 -8.41
CA THR A 134 -3.82 -3.63 -8.96
C THR A 134 -5.13 -3.77 -8.18
N ALA A 135 -5.43 -2.81 -7.31
CA ALA A 135 -6.64 -2.79 -6.48
C ALA A 135 -7.92 -2.45 -7.27
N SER A 136 -7.77 -1.60 -8.28
CA SER A 136 -8.78 -1.29 -9.31
C SER A 136 -8.07 -0.81 -10.57
N MET A 137 -8.76 -0.89 -11.72
CA MET A 137 -8.35 -0.23 -12.96
C MET A 137 -8.47 1.29 -12.88
N ASN A 138 -9.38 1.80 -12.04
CA ASN A 138 -9.51 3.21 -11.75
C ASN A 138 -8.54 3.63 -10.65
N ARG A 139 -7.72 4.66 -10.89
CA ARG A 139 -6.67 5.09 -9.95
C ARG A 139 -7.25 5.63 -8.64
N THR A 140 -8.26 6.50 -8.72
CA THR A 140 -8.89 7.12 -7.56
C THR A 140 -9.58 6.06 -6.69
N GLU A 141 -10.31 5.13 -7.32
CA GLU A 141 -10.91 3.97 -6.66
C GLU A 141 -9.84 3.09 -5.99
N ALA A 142 -8.75 2.80 -6.72
CA ALA A 142 -7.64 2.02 -6.21
C ALA A 142 -7.04 2.68 -4.96
N MET A 143 -6.81 3.98 -4.96
CA MET A 143 -6.27 4.70 -3.80
C MET A 143 -7.21 4.67 -2.58
N VAL A 144 -8.54 4.70 -2.77
CA VAL A 144 -9.50 4.50 -1.67
C VAL A 144 -9.38 3.10 -1.08
N LYS A 145 -9.31 2.06 -1.93
CA LYS A 145 -9.08 0.67 -1.48
C LYS A 145 -7.72 0.51 -0.79
N ASN A 146 -6.68 1.14 -1.32
CA ASN A 146 -5.34 1.12 -0.76
C ASN A 146 -5.32 1.63 0.68
N ALA A 147 -6.05 2.71 0.99
CA ALA A 147 -6.18 3.21 2.36
C ALA A 147 -6.73 2.14 3.32
N ILE A 148 -7.75 1.39 2.89
CA ILE A 148 -8.34 0.29 3.67
C ILE A 148 -7.32 -0.84 3.83
N TYR A 149 -6.60 -1.22 2.77
CA TYR A 149 -5.53 -2.22 2.85
C TYR A 149 -4.44 -1.83 3.86
N GLY A 150 -4.02 -0.56 3.85
CA GLY A 150 -3.09 -0.01 4.82
C GLY A 150 -3.60 -0.10 6.26
N ILE A 151 -4.87 0.26 6.50
CA ILE A 151 -5.50 0.17 7.83
C ILE A 151 -5.52 -1.28 8.33
N ILE A 152 -5.91 -2.23 7.48
CA ILE A 152 -5.96 -3.65 7.79
C ILE A 152 -4.57 -4.15 8.24
N VAL A 153 -3.55 -3.82 7.47
CA VAL A 153 -2.17 -4.25 7.70
C VAL A 153 -1.58 -3.61 8.96
N ALA A 154 -1.76 -2.31 9.15
CA ALA A 154 -1.30 -1.60 10.35
C ALA A 154 -1.96 -2.16 11.62
N LYS A 155 -3.26 -2.47 11.57
CA LYS A 155 -3.97 -3.13 12.67
C LYS A 155 -3.43 -4.53 12.95
N ALA A 156 -3.14 -5.31 11.91
CA ALA A 156 -2.61 -6.66 12.06
C ALA A 156 -1.25 -6.67 12.75
N VAL A 157 -0.38 -5.69 12.49
CA VAL A 157 0.91 -5.59 13.20
C VAL A 157 0.81 -4.89 14.57
N GLY A 158 -0.39 -4.57 15.04
CA GLY A 158 -0.64 -4.09 16.40
C GLY A 158 -0.94 -2.60 16.55
N ILE A 159 -0.98 -1.81 15.47
CA ILE A 159 -1.38 -0.40 15.53
C ILE A 159 -2.91 -0.33 15.52
N LYS A 160 -3.52 -0.22 16.71
CA LYS A 160 -4.99 -0.30 16.88
C LYS A 160 -5.76 0.78 16.14
N GLU A 161 -5.22 1.99 16.12
CA GLU A 161 -5.87 3.21 15.64
C GLU A 161 -4.95 3.95 14.65
N PRO A 162 -4.57 3.31 13.53
CA PRO A 162 -3.53 3.82 12.66
C PRO A 162 -3.97 5.11 11.98
N THR A 163 -3.04 6.05 11.87
CA THR A 163 -3.26 7.33 11.21
C THR A 163 -3.04 7.23 9.70
N VAL A 164 -3.89 7.90 8.92
CA VAL A 164 -3.90 7.85 7.46
C VAL A 164 -3.63 9.22 6.87
N GLY A 165 -2.66 9.30 5.96
CA GLY A 165 -2.40 10.46 5.13
C GLY A 165 -2.34 10.07 3.66
N MET A 166 -2.71 10.98 2.76
CA MET A 166 -2.66 10.76 1.32
C MET A 166 -1.53 11.59 0.76
N LEU A 167 -0.56 10.95 0.10
CA LEU A 167 0.48 11.71 -0.59
C LEU A 167 -0.19 12.61 -1.64
N ASN A 168 0.27 13.85 -1.75
CA ASN A 168 -0.27 14.85 -2.67
C ASN A 168 0.06 14.50 -4.13
N LEU A 169 -0.61 13.48 -4.61
CA LEU A 169 -0.62 12.98 -5.97
C LEU A 169 -1.92 13.41 -6.63
N ASP A 170 -1.93 13.27 -7.94
CA ASP A 170 -3.12 13.38 -8.73
C ASP A 170 -4.24 12.45 -8.22
N GLY A 171 -5.45 13.01 -8.02
CA GLY A 171 -6.61 12.33 -7.41
C GLY A 171 -6.65 12.34 -5.88
N ALA A 172 -5.61 12.82 -5.18
CA ALA A 172 -5.53 12.74 -3.71
C ALA A 172 -6.68 13.48 -2.99
N ARG A 173 -7.20 14.59 -3.55
CA ARG A 173 -8.36 15.31 -2.97
C ARG A 173 -9.67 14.55 -3.15
N GLN A 174 -9.83 13.85 -4.26
CA GLN A 174 -11.01 13.03 -4.52
C GLN A 174 -11.02 11.83 -3.57
N VAL A 175 -9.86 11.20 -3.39
CA VAL A 175 -9.64 10.15 -2.37
C VAL A 175 -9.91 10.70 -0.96
N GLU A 176 -9.42 11.89 -0.63
CA GLU A 176 -9.69 12.56 0.66
C GLU A 176 -11.20 12.72 0.90
N LYS A 177 -11.94 13.21 -0.10
CA LYS A 177 -13.39 13.39 -0.02
C LYS A 177 -14.10 12.04 0.17
N ALA A 178 -13.73 11.03 -0.61
CA ALA A 178 -14.29 9.68 -0.52
C ALA A 178 -14.03 9.02 0.85
N LEU A 179 -12.82 9.12 1.38
CA LEU A 179 -12.48 8.57 2.70
C LEU A 179 -13.18 9.33 3.83
N LYS A 180 -13.35 10.66 3.71
CA LYS A 180 -14.14 11.45 4.68
C LYS A 180 -15.62 11.10 4.63
N GLU A 181 -16.17 10.77 3.46
CA GLU A 181 -17.53 10.28 3.32
C GLU A 181 -17.68 8.89 3.96
N LEU A 182 -16.71 8.00 3.72
CA LEU A 182 -16.65 6.67 4.33
C LEU A 182 -16.59 6.75 5.88
N ASP A 183 -15.79 7.67 6.43
CA ASP A 183 -15.73 7.97 7.87
C ASP A 183 -17.08 8.48 8.41
N LYS A 184 -17.73 9.43 7.73
CA LYS A 184 -19.06 9.93 8.08
C LYS A 184 -20.13 8.84 8.05
N ASN A 185 -20.00 7.87 7.15
CA ASN A 185 -20.91 6.73 7.02
C ASN A 185 -20.66 5.63 8.07
N GLY A 186 -19.67 5.79 8.95
CA GLY A 186 -19.47 4.94 10.14
C GLY A 186 -18.23 4.04 10.11
N TYR A 187 -17.38 4.12 9.08
CA TYR A 187 -16.09 3.43 9.08
C TYR A 187 -14.99 4.37 9.59
N LYS A 188 -14.69 4.31 10.89
CA LYS A 188 -13.79 5.27 11.54
C LYS A 188 -12.38 5.29 10.89
N ILE A 189 -11.96 6.45 10.40
CA ILE A 189 -10.61 6.73 9.90
C ILE A 189 -9.97 7.82 10.77
N ASN A 190 -8.73 7.59 11.20
CA ASN A 190 -7.93 8.57 11.91
C ASN A 190 -7.04 9.30 10.91
N PHE A 191 -7.48 10.47 10.45
CA PHE A 191 -6.70 11.27 9.51
C PHE A 191 -5.50 11.89 10.23
N ALA A 192 -4.30 11.69 9.68
CA ALA A 192 -3.11 12.40 10.10
C ALA A 192 -3.20 13.88 9.68
N ASN A 193 -2.43 14.73 10.35
CA ASN A 193 -2.35 16.16 10.07
C ASN A 193 -0.95 16.51 9.59
N SER A 194 -0.84 17.04 8.36
CA SER A 194 0.43 17.48 7.77
C SER A 194 1.16 18.46 8.69
N LEU A 195 2.49 18.44 8.65
CA LEU A 195 3.37 19.33 9.43
C LEU A 195 3.27 20.81 9.04
N ARG A 196 2.50 21.15 8.01
CA ARG A 196 2.30 22.53 7.57
C ARG A 196 1.37 23.30 8.50
N ALA A 197 1.46 24.63 8.44
CA ALA A 197 0.58 25.52 9.21
C ALA A 197 -0.91 25.36 8.85
N ASP A 198 -1.23 25.00 7.61
CA ASP A 198 -2.60 24.72 7.15
C ASP A 198 -3.09 23.29 7.44
N GLY A 199 -2.19 22.39 7.85
CA GLY A 199 -2.50 21.01 8.19
C GLY A 199 -3.17 20.21 7.07
N GLY A 200 -4.04 19.28 7.46
CA GLY A 200 -4.84 18.44 6.58
C GLY A 200 -4.25 17.05 6.33
N SER A 201 -5.08 16.18 5.78
CA SER A 201 -4.74 14.78 5.49
C SER A 201 -3.98 14.57 4.17
N VAL A 202 -3.78 15.63 3.38
CA VAL A 202 -2.99 15.58 2.15
C VAL A 202 -1.54 15.96 2.47
N MET A 203 -0.63 15.03 2.23
CA MET A 203 0.75 15.01 2.70
C MET A 203 1.73 15.43 1.62
N ARG A 204 2.83 16.09 2.03
CA ARG A 204 3.92 16.49 1.13
C ARG A 204 5.14 15.58 1.30
N GLY A 205 6.17 15.83 0.47
CA GLY A 205 7.45 15.13 0.58
C GLY A 205 8.06 15.19 1.98
N ASN A 206 7.95 16.31 2.71
CA ASN A 206 8.47 16.41 4.08
C ASN A 206 7.74 15.48 5.06
N ASP A 207 6.41 15.34 4.91
CA ASP A 207 5.60 14.44 5.73
C ASP A 207 5.97 12.97 5.46
N LEU A 208 6.33 12.65 4.21
CA LEU A 208 6.83 11.35 3.81
C LEU A 208 8.19 11.02 4.45
N LEU A 209 9.12 11.99 4.49
CA LEU A 209 10.46 11.79 5.06
C LEU A 209 10.46 11.66 6.59
N THR A 210 9.48 12.25 7.26
CA THR A 210 9.33 12.25 8.73
C THR A 210 8.37 11.18 9.26
N GLY A 211 7.62 10.53 8.36
CA GLY A 211 6.61 9.55 8.75
C GLY A 211 5.48 10.19 9.53
N THR A 212 4.90 11.28 9.00
CA THR A 212 3.79 11.99 9.66
C THR A 212 2.58 11.07 9.90
N PRO A 213 2.08 10.30 8.91
CA PRO A 213 1.10 9.25 9.16
C PRO A 213 1.76 7.89 9.43
N ASP A 214 1.02 6.98 10.07
CA ASP A 214 1.37 5.55 10.07
C ASP A 214 1.24 4.98 8.66
N ILE A 215 0.19 5.37 7.92
CA ILE A 215 -0.11 4.91 6.57
C ILE A 215 -0.07 6.08 5.60
N MET A 216 0.86 6.01 4.64
CA MET A 216 0.89 6.90 3.48
C MET A 216 0.20 6.23 2.29
N VAL A 217 -0.94 6.79 1.88
CA VAL A 217 -1.70 6.33 0.72
C VAL A 217 -1.10 6.92 -0.55
N THR A 218 -0.82 6.06 -1.52
CA THR A 218 -0.31 6.39 -2.84
C THR A 218 -1.00 5.53 -3.90
N ASP A 219 -0.84 5.87 -5.19
CA ASP A 219 -1.02 4.86 -6.23
C ASP A 219 0.12 3.83 -6.18
N THR A 220 -0.11 2.65 -6.75
CA THR A 220 0.85 1.53 -6.68
C THR A 220 2.20 1.87 -7.32
N LEU A 221 2.22 2.59 -8.44
CA LEU A 221 3.46 2.89 -9.17
C LEU A 221 4.33 3.84 -8.37
N THR A 222 3.72 4.88 -7.81
CA THR A 222 4.41 5.81 -6.89
C THR A 222 4.92 5.07 -5.66
N GLY A 223 4.11 4.21 -5.04
CA GLY A 223 4.54 3.42 -3.89
C GLY A 223 5.69 2.46 -4.20
N ASN A 224 5.70 1.85 -5.39
CA ASN A 224 6.82 1.03 -5.87
C ASN A 224 8.13 1.83 -5.96
N LEU A 225 8.06 3.03 -6.55
CA LEU A 225 9.21 3.93 -6.65
C LEU A 225 9.71 4.32 -5.27
N LEU A 226 8.80 4.69 -4.36
CA LEU A 226 9.15 5.07 -2.99
C LEU A 226 9.79 3.91 -2.22
N MET A 227 9.29 2.69 -2.35
CA MET A 227 9.93 1.50 -1.75
C MET A 227 11.40 1.41 -2.13
N LYS A 228 11.73 1.57 -3.42
CA LYS A 228 13.12 1.55 -3.91
C LYS A 228 13.94 2.68 -3.30
N VAL A 229 13.41 3.90 -3.30
CA VAL A 229 14.12 5.07 -2.74
C VAL A 229 14.40 4.85 -1.25
N PHE A 230 13.39 4.53 -0.44
CA PHE A 230 13.59 4.36 1.01
C PHE A 230 14.52 3.20 1.36
N SER A 231 14.46 2.11 0.59
CA SER A 231 15.21 0.90 0.94
C SER A 231 16.66 0.90 0.44
N SER A 232 16.98 1.68 -0.61
CA SER A 232 18.27 1.60 -1.30
C SER A 232 18.99 2.95 -1.52
N TYR A 233 18.46 4.06 -0.96
CA TYR A 233 19.05 5.39 -1.13
C TYR A 233 20.54 5.44 -0.71
N THR A 234 20.91 4.81 0.41
CA THR A 234 22.29 4.85 0.91
C THR A 234 23.21 3.78 0.30
N THR A 235 22.67 2.89 -0.52
CA THR A 235 23.38 1.73 -1.09
C THR A 235 23.62 1.87 -2.59
N GLY A 236 23.19 3.00 -3.19
CA GLY A 236 23.36 3.25 -4.62
C GLY A 236 22.34 2.54 -5.52
N GLY A 237 21.25 2.02 -4.96
CA GLY A 237 20.11 1.49 -5.73
C GLY A 237 20.16 -0.01 -6.05
N SER A 238 21.31 -0.66 -5.93
CA SER A 238 21.49 -2.08 -6.28
C SER A 238 21.26 -3.05 -5.12
N TYR A 239 21.12 -2.55 -3.89
CA TYR A 239 20.95 -3.36 -2.70
C TYR A 239 19.94 -2.71 -1.76
N GLU A 240 18.76 -3.30 -1.56
CA GLU A 240 17.81 -2.78 -0.58
C GLU A 240 18.27 -3.19 0.83
N GLY A 241 18.76 -2.22 1.61
CA GLY A 241 19.35 -2.43 2.94
C GLY A 241 18.45 -2.02 4.12
N PHE A 242 17.35 -1.32 3.84
CA PHE A 242 16.43 -0.77 4.85
C PHE A 242 14.97 -1.10 4.54
N GLY A 243 14.15 -1.25 5.58
CA GLY A 243 12.73 -1.56 5.45
C GLY A 243 12.41 -3.06 5.55
N TYR A 244 11.18 -3.41 5.15
CA TYR A 244 10.55 -4.71 5.38
C TYR A 244 10.02 -5.36 4.09
N GLY A 245 10.44 -4.85 2.93
CA GLY A 245 9.95 -5.29 1.63
C GLY A 245 8.59 -4.71 1.24
N TYR A 246 8.06 -5.20 0.14
CA TYR A 246 6.87 -4.68 -0.56
C TYR A 246 5.57 -5.18 0.09
N GLY A 247 5.69 -6.09 1.07
CA GLY A 247 4.65 -6.44 2.03
C GLY A 247 3.57 -7.38 1.48
N PRO A 248 2.52 -7.66 2.28
CA PRO A 248 1.50 -8.66 1.98
C PRO A 248 0.54 -8.18 0.90
N GLY A 249 0.12 -9.06 0.00
CA GLY A 249 -1.02 -8.83 -0.89
C GLY A 249 -2.32 -8.83 -0.11
N ILE A 250 -3.11 -7.75 -0.22
CA ILE A 250 -4.40 -7.58 0.47
C ILE A 250 -5.50 -7.34 -0.56
N GLY A 251 -6.64 -7.99 -0.35
CA GLY A 251 -7.89 -7.80 -1.10
C GLY A 251 -9.07 -8.40 -0.33
N GLU A 252 -10.29 -7.95 -0.63
CA GLU A 252 -11.51 -8.32 0.11
C GLU A 252 -11.74 -9.84 0.20
N ASP A 253 -11.57 -10.55 -0.91
CA ASP A 253 -11.77 -12.01 -1.01
C ASP A 253 -10.44 -12.79 -1.11
N TYR A 254 -9.32 -12.16 -0.72
CA TYR A 254 -8.00 -12.77 -0.85
C TYR A 254 -7.48 -13.31 0.50
N GLU A 255 -7.18 -14.61 0.56
CA GLU A 255 -6.81 -15.30 1.80
C GLU A 255 -5.34 -15.76 1.87
N ARG A 256 -4.59 -15.75 0.77
CA ARG A 256 -3.19 -16.20 0.77
C ARG A 256 -2.28 -15.11 1.33
N ASN A 257 -1.51 -15.41 2.37
CA ASN A 257 -0.59 -14.47 2.99
C ASN A 257 0.77 -14.48 2.28
N ILE A 258 0.83 -13.81 1.12
CA ILE A 258 2.04 -13.74 0.30
C ILE A 258 2.62 -12.33 0.38
N LEU A 259 3.87 -12.24 0.82
CA LEU A 259 4.62 -11.00 0.92
C LEU A 259 5.66 -10.90 -0.20
N ILE A 260 5.80 -9.71 -0.77
CA ILE A 260 6.72 -9.47 -1.88
C ILE A 260 8.05 -8.87 -1.40
N LEU A 261 9.13 -9.37 -1.98
CA LEU A 261 10.48 -8.82 -1.94
C LEU A 261 10.89 -8.32 -3.32
N SER A 262 11.80 -7.35 -3.35
CA SER A 262 12.58 -7.07 -4.56
C SER A 262 13.67 -8.13 -4.76
N ARG A 263 14.05 -8.41 -6.00
CA ARG A 263 15.23 -9.25 -6.28
C ARG A 263 16.53 -8.65 -5.73
N ALA A 264 16.56 -7.32 -5.54
CA ALA A 264 17.66 -6.56 -4.96
C ALA A 264 17.62 -6.53 -3.40
N SER A 265 16.68 -7.24 -2.76
CA SER A 265 16.55 -7.28 -1.31
C SER A 265 17.78 -7.86 -0.63
N GLY A 266 18.40 -7.08 0.25
CA GLY A 266 19.51 -7.51 1.06
C GLY A 266 19.11 -8.32 2.29
N VAL A 267 20.09 -8.97 2.93
CA VAL A 267 19.93 -9.73 4.19
C VAL A 267 19.03 -9.02 5.22
N PRO A 268 19.20 -7.72 5.54
CA PRO A 268 18.36 -7.07 6.55
C PRO A 268 16.88 -6.98 6.13
N VAL A 269 16.62 -6.65 4.86
CA VAL A 269 15.26 -6.53 4.33
C VAL A 269 14.58 -7.89 4.25
N VAL A 270 15.30 -8.94 3.88
CA VAL A 270 14.80 -10.32 3.89
C VAL A 270 14.40 -10.74 5.31
N ALA A 271 15.28 -10.52 6.29
CA ALA A 271 14.98 -10.87 7.67
C ALA A 271 13.75 -10.12 8.22
N ASN A 272 13.67 -8.83 7.91
CA ASN A 272 12.56 -7.96 8.29
C ASN A 272 11.24 -8.37 7.60
N ALA A 273 11.27 -8.78 6.32
CA ALA A 273 10.08 -9.23 5.62
C ALA A 273 9.51 -10.54 6.22
N ILE A 274 10.38 -11.44 6.67
CA ILE A 274 9.99 -12.66 7.38
C ILE A 274 9.37 -12.31 8.75
N GLU A 275 9.97 -11.37 9.48
CA GLU A 275 9.39 -10.84 10.72
C GLU A 275 8.01 -10.19 10.48
N TYR A 276 7.87 -9.43 9.40
CA TYR A 276 6.62 -8.81 9.01
C TYR A 276 5.54 -9.85 8.71
N ALA A 277 5.88 -10.92 7.98
CA ALA A 277 4.99 -12.05 7.74
C ALA A 277 4.51 -12.68 9.06
N LYS A 278 5.43 -12.91 10.00
CA LYS A 278 5.11 -13.45 11.32
C LYS A 278 4.13 -12.56 12.09
N ASP A 279 4.39 -11.25 12.13
CA ASP A 279 3.55 -10.30 12.86
C ASP A 279 2.13 -10.24 12.29
N LEU A 280 1.98 -10.29 10.96
CA LEU A 280 0.67 -10.35 10.29
C LEU A 280 -0.13 -11.60 10.67
N ILE A 281 0.52 -12.76 10.73
CA ILE A 281 -0.14 -14.01 11.14
C ILE A 281 -0.55 -13.96 12.60
N LYS A 282 0.31 -13.46 13.48
CA LYS A 282 -0.04 -13.23 14.90
C LYS A 282 -1.19 -12.25 15.08
N GLY A 283 -1.26 -11.25 14.21
CA GLY A 283 -2.34 -10.28 14.10
C GLY A 283 -3.67 -10.83 13.58
N ASN A 284 -3.72 -12.08 13.12
CA ASN A 284 -4.87 -12.67 12.43
C ASN A 284 -5.33 -11.84 11.22
N ILE A 285 -4.38 -11.47 10.35
CA ILE A 285 -4.64 -10.62 9.17
C ILE A 285 -5.89 -11.05 8.35
N ASN A 286 -6.09 -12.34 8.08
CA ASN A 286 -7.27 -12.84 7.33
C ASN A 286 -8.61 -12.50 8.00
N LYS A 287 -8.64 -12.51 9.34
CA LYS A 287 -9.83 -12.12 10.10
C LYS A 287 -10.06 -10.61 9.98
N LEU A 288 -9.00 -9.81 10.11
CA LEU A 288 -9.06 -8.36 9.98
C LEU A 288 -9.48 -7.92 8.57
N ILE A 289 -9.03 -8.60 7.51
CA ILE A 289 -9.49 -8.35 6.13
C ILE A 289 -11.02 -8.43 6.09
N LYS A 290 -11.59 -9.55 6.53
CA LYS A 290 -13.05 -9.75 6.53
C LYS A 290 -13.77 -8.69 7.37
N GLU A 291 -13.31 -8.46 8.61
CA GLU A 291 -13.96 -7.51 9.52
C GLU A 291 -13.91 -6.07 9.03
N GLU A 292 -12.79 -5.62 8.46
CA GLU A 292 -12.64 -4.23 7.99
C GLU A 292 -13.40 -4.00 6.68
N PHE A 293 -13.40 -4.97 5.75
CA PHE A 293 -14.24 -4.89 4.55
C PHE A 293 -15.73 -4.92 4.88
N GLU A 294 -16.16 -5.75 5.82
CA GLU A 294 -17.55 -5.73 6.30
C GLU A 294 -17.94 -4.36 6.87
N LYS A 295 -17.07 -3.74 7.68
CA LYS A 295 -17.32 -2.40 8.23
C LYS A 295 -17.35 -1.34 7.12
N ALA A 296 -16.41 -1.37 6.18
CA ALA A 296 -16.35 -0.42 5.08
C ALA A 296 -17.57 -0.55 4.15
N ASN A 297 -17.99 -1.78 3.84
CA ASN A 297 -19.19 -2.04 3.05
C ASN A 297 -20.47 -1.59 3.77
N LYS A 298 -20.58 -1.80 5.09
CA LYS A 298 -21.68 -1.23 5.90
C LYS A 298 -21.69 0.30 5.86
N ALA A 299 -20.52 0.92 5.73
CA ALA A 299 -20.34 2.36 5.52
C ALA A 299 -20.46 2.79 4.05
N LYS A 300 -21.10 1.97 3.20
CA LYS A 300 -21.40 2.27 1.78
C LYS A 300 -20.18 2.43 0.89
N LEU A 301 -19.09 1.72 1.16
CA LEU A 301 -17.89 1.72 0.31
C LEU A 301 -18.24 1.53 -1.18
N LYS A 302 -19.03 0.51 -1.52
CA LYS A 302 -19.38 0.19 -2.93
C LYS A 302 -20.08 1.35 -3.64
N ASP A 303 -20.98 2.06 -2.95
CA ASP A 303 -21.67 3.22 -3.52
C ASP A 303 -20.70 4.38 -3.77
N ILE A 304 -19.77 4.63 -2.83
CA ILE A 304 -18.73 5.66 -2.97
C ILE A 304 -17.84 5.34 -4.17
N LEU A 305 -17.39 4.08 -4.30
CA LEU A 305 -16.54 3.65 -5.42
C LEU A 305 -17.26 3.80 -6.77
N ASN A 306 -18.52 3.35 -6.87
CA ASN A 306 -19.34 3.52 -8.07
C ASN A 306 -19.54 5.00 -8.45
N SER A 307 -19.60 5.89 -7.46
CA SER A 307 -19.76 7.33 -7.71
C SER A 307 -18.51 7.98 -8.32
N ILE A 308 -17.32 7.44 -8.04
CA ILE A 308 -16.04 7.89 -8.60
C ILE A 308 -16.00 7.52 -10.08
N GLU A 309 -16.29 6.26 -10.41
CA GLU A 309 -16.29 5.75 -11.78
C GLU A 309 -17.26 6.54 -12.69
N ASN A 310 -18.47 6.81 -12.20
CA ASN A 310 -19.48 7.57 -12.96
C ASN A 310 -19.10 9.04 -13.20
N LYS A 311 -18.33 9.66 -12.30
CA LYS A 311 -17.90 11.06 -12.46
C LYS A 311 -16.76 11.19 -13.47
N GLU A 312 -15.82 10.25 -13.47
CA GLU A 312 -14.73 10.25 -14.44
C GLU A 312 -15.24 9.94 -15.85
N ASN A 313 -16.18 8.99 -16.00
CA ASN A 313 -16.80 8.71 -17.31
C ASN A 313 -17.58 9.92 -17.87
N LYS A 314 -18.20 10.73 -17.02
CA LYS A 314 -18.85 11.99 -17.45
C LYS A 314 -17.85 13.07 -17.86
N LYS A 315 -16.71 13.20 -17.16
CA LYS A 315 -15.63 14.12 -17.58
C LYS A 315 -15.10 13.78 -18.98
N SER A 316 -15.05 12.49 -19.35
CA SER A 316 -14.62 12.09 -20.71
C SER A 316 -15.66 12.33 -21.81
N GLU A 317 -16.94 12.51 -21.47
CA GLU A 317 -18.02 12.76 -22.45
C GLU A 317 -18.32 14.25 -22.65
N ASP A 318 -18.05 15.11 -21.65
CA ASP A 318 -18.35 16.55 -21.64
C ASP A 318 -17.16 17.45 -22.07
N GLU A 319 -16.30 17.01 -22.99
CA GLU A 319 -15.30 17.88 -23.63
C GLU A 319 -15.98 18.86 -24.62
N GLU A 320 -16.79 19.79 -24.11
CA GLU A 320 -17.17 20.99 -24.88
C GLU A 320 -15.93 21.89 -25.07
N GLU A 321 -15.60 22.22 -26.33
CA GLU A 321 -14.65 23.28 -26.64
C GLU A 321 -15.20 24.63 -26.18
N VAL A 322 -14.77 25.10 -25.01
CA VAL A 322 -15.04 26.46 -24.53
C VAL A 322 -14.03 27.41 -25.19
N PRO A 323 -14.48 28.41 -25.97
CA PRO A 323 -13.57 29.36 -26.60
C PRO A 323 -12.86 30.22 -25.56
N MET A 324 -11.54 30.37 -25.70
CA MET A 324 -10.72 31.20 -24.82
C MET A 324 -11.10 32.68 -24.97
N PRO A 325 -11.43 33.41 -23.88
CA PRO A 325 -11.69 34.85 -23.91
C PRO A 325 -10.49 35.66 -24.36
N THR A 326 -10.70 36.96 -24.65
CA THR A 326 -9.62 37.87 -25.04
C THR A 326 -8.51 37.86 -24.00
N LYS A 327 -7.27 37.63 -24.46
CA LYS A 327 -6.11 37.49 -23.57
C LYS A 327 -5.87 38.76 -22.74
N GLU A 328 -5.80 38.60 -21.42
CA GLU A 328 -5.46 39.63 -20.46
C GLU A 328 -4.12 39.33 -19.77
N ILE A 329 -3.51 40.36 -19.17
CA ILE A 329 -2.31 40.17 -18.34
C ILE A 329 -2.76 39.54 -17.02
N ALA A 330 -2.32 38.30 -16.76
CA ALA A 330 -2.64 37.57 -15.54
C ALA A 330 -1.61 37.89 -14.44
N THR A 331 -1.99 38.77 -13.51
CA THR A 331 -1.13 39.27 -12.43
C THR A 331 -1.43 38.67 -11.05
N ALA A 332 -2.63 38.12 -10.85
CA ALA A 332 -3.02 37.43 -9.63
C ALA A 332 -2.97 35.90 -9.80
N SER A 333 -2.82 35.16 -8.69
CA SER A 333 -2.84 33.70 -8.67
C SER A 333 -3.78 33.18 -7.58
N ILE A 334 -4.77 32.39 -7.97
CA ILE A 334 -5.71 31.71 -7.07
C ILE A 334 -5.14 30.30 -6.81
N SER A 335 -4.82 30.02 -5.54
CA SER A 335 -4.25 28.74 -5.10
C SER A 335 -5.31 27.84 -4.49
N GLY A 336 -4.99 26.55 -4.32
CA GLY A 336 -5.89 25.58 -3.66
C GLY A 336 -6.76 24.78 -4.64
N ILE A 337 -6.41 24.82 -5.92
CA ILE A 337 -7.06 24.09 -7.01
C ILE A 337 -6.37 22.72 -7.16
N ASP A 338 -7.13 21.69 -7.51
CA ASP A 338 -6.58 20.36 -7.82
C ASP A 338 -5.88 20.38 -9.19
N VAL A 339 -4.83 19.58 -9.38
CA VAL A 339 -4.10 19.50 -10.66
C VAL A 339 -5.04 19.09 -11.80
N MET A 340 -5.97 18.15 -11.54
CA MET A 340 -6.94 17.71 -12.55
C MET A 340 -8.00 18.74 -12.88
N ASP A 341 -8.27 19.64 -11.94
CA ASP A 341 -9.33 20.62 -12.08
C ASP A 341 -8.80 21.94 -12.65
N ILE A 342 -7.50 22.07 -12.97
CA ILE A 342 -6.94 23.28 -13.58
C ILE A 342 -7.67 23.61 -14.87
N GLU A 343 -7.82 22.64 -15.75
CA GLU A 343 -8.44 22.87 -17.06
C GLU A 343 -9.94 23.16 -16.92
N ASP A 344 -10.64 22.45 -16.04
CA ASP A 344 -12.06 22.67 -15.78
C ASP A 344 -12.33 24.01 -15.08
N ALA A 345 -11.49 24.38 -14.12
CA ALA A 345 -11.55 25.69 -13.45
C ALA A 345 -11.27 26.82 -14.44
N GLN A 346 -10.29 26.62 -15.33
CA GLN A 346 -9.98 27.54 -16.42
C GLN A 346 -11.17 27.69 -17.38
N LYS A 347 -11.72 26.58 -17.87
CA LYS A 347 -12.91 26.55 -18.75
C LYS A 347 -14.13 27.15 -18.06
N THR A 348 -14.30 26.96 -16.76
CA THR A 348 -15.38 27.57 -15.98
C THR A 348 -15.30 29.10 -15.99
N LEU A 349 -14.10 29.65 -15.81
CA LEU A 349 -13.90 31.10 -15.92
C LEU A 349 -14.07 31.60 -17.37
N TRP A 350 -13.65 30.80 -18.35
CA TRP A 350 -13.86 31.13 -19.76
C TRP A 350 -15.35 31.17 -20.14
N LYS A 351 -16.18 30.28 -19.59
CA LYS A 351 -17.65 30.31 -19.77
C LYS A 351 -18.29 31.60 -19.23
N GLU A 352 -17.64 32.28 -18.29
CA GLU A 352 -18.04 33.57 -17.71
C GLU A 352 -17.31 34.78 -18.36
N GLU A 353 -16.68 34.56 -19.52
CA GLU A 353 -15.89 35.54 -20.29
C GLU A 353 -14.67 36.11 -19.53
N ILE A 354 -14.18 35.41 -18.50
CA ILE A 354 -12.99 35.81 -17.72
C ILE A 354 -11.76 35.10 -18.27
N TYR A 355 -10.75 35.87 -18.68
CA TYR A 355 -9.47 35.28 -19.08
C TYR A 355 -8.73 34.68 -17.88
N ALA A 356 -8.40 33.39 -18.01
CA ALA A 356 -7.67 32.62 -17.01
C ALA A 356 -6.61 31.73 -17.66
N GLU A 357 -5.45 31.61 -17.01
CA GLU A 357 -4.37 30.67 -17.38
C GLU A 357 -4.15 29.66 -16.26
N GLY A 358 -4.17 28.37 -16.59
CA GLY A 358 -3.70 27.31 -15.70
C GLY A 358 -2.19 27.40 -15.48
N GLY A 359 -1.73 27.12 -14.26
CA GLY A 359 -0.31 27.15 -13.95
C GLY A 359 0.08 26.35 -12.71
N MET A 360 1.39 26.22 -12.51
CA MET A 360 1.97 25.57 -11.35
C MET A 360 2.69 26.61 -10.48
N GLY A 361 2.17 26.85 -9.28
CA GLY A 361 2.79 27.72 -8.28
C GLY A 361 3.76 26.95 -7.38
N CYS A 362 4.51 27.68 -6.54
CA CYS A 362 5.49 27.10 -5.62
C CYS A 362 4.87 26.14 -4.57
N THR A 363 3.55 26.20 -4.37
CA THR A 363 2.82 25.44 -3.34
C THR A 363 1.75 24.50 -3.89
N GLY A 364 1.60 24.39 -5.21
CA GLY A 364 0.53 23.62 -5.83
C GLY A 364 -0.01 24.27 -7.12
N PRO A 365 -1.02 23.66 -7.74
CA PRO A 365 -1.72 24.23 -8.89
C PRO A 365 -2.32 25.60 -8.57
N VAL A 366 -2.30 26.47 -9.57
CA VAL A 366 -2.88 27.81 -9.50
C VAL A 366 -3.64 28.14 -10.77
N ILE A 367 -4.67 28.97 -10.63
CA ILE A 367 -5.30 29.67 -11.75
C ILE A 367 -4.86 31.12 -11.71
N LYS A 368 -4.29 31.60 -12.82
CA LYS A 368 -3.86 32.99 -12.96
C LYS A 368 -4.93 33.79 -13.67
N VAL A 369 -5.27 34.95 -13.11
CA VAL A 369 -6.27 35.89 -13.66
C VAL A 369 -5.74 37.31 -13.56
N ASN A 370 -6.38 38.24 -14.26
CA ASN A 370 -6.12 39.67 -14.03
C ASN A 370 -6.58 40.07 -12.61
N ASP A 371 -5.83 40.95 -11.93
CA ASP A 371 -6.17 41.43 -10.57
C ASP A 371 -7.62 41.94 -10.47
N LYS A 372 -8.13 42.59 -11.52
CA LYS A 372 -9.51 43.14 -11.54
C LYS A 372 -10.59 42.05 -11.45
N ASN A 373 -10.26 40.84 -11.88
CA ASN A 373 -11.18 39.70 -11.92
C ASN A 373 -10.96 38.73 -10.76
N TYR A 374 -10.03 39.02 -9.82
CA TYR A 374 -9.65 38.09 -8.76
C TYR A 374 -10.83 37.69 -7.87
N ASP A 375 -11.52 38.66 -7.25
CA ASP A 375 -12.61 38.37 -6.31
C ASP A 375 -13.76 37.61 -6.98
N LYS A 376 -14.16 38.04 -8.19
CA LYS A 376 -15.19 37.37 -9.00
C LYS A 376 -14.79 35.95 -9.35
N SER A 377 -13.52 35.73 -9.73
CA SER A 377 -13.01 34.39 -10.06
C SER A 377 -12.98 33.48 -8.85
N VAL A 378 -12.60 33.98 -7.68
CA VAL A 378 -12.63 33.21 -6.42
C VAL A 378 -14.05 32.81 -6.07
N GLU A 379 -15.03 33.71 -6.21
CA GLU A 379 -16.43 33.42 -5.93
C GLU A 379 -17.00 32.33 -6.85
N ILE A 380 -16.79 32.46 -8.17
CA ILE A 380 -17.21 31.45 -9.17
C ILE A 380 -16.57 30.08 -8.88
N LEU A 381 -15.26 30.07 -8.64
CA LEU A 381 -14.54 28.82 -8.41
C LEU A 381 -14.93 28.17 -7.07
N LYS A 382 -15.30 28.96 -6.05
CA LYS A 382 -15.85 28.44 -4.79
C LYS A 382 -17.24 27.86 -4.97
N GLU A 383 -18.12 28.56 -5.69
CA GLU A 383 -19.48 28.08 -5.98
C GLU A 383 -19.46 26.75 -6.74
N LYS A 384 -18.51 26.59 -7.67
CA LYS A 384 -18.28 25.35 -8.41
C LYS A 384 -17.44 24.30 -7.66
N GLY A 385 -16.97 24.61 -6.45
CA GLY A 385 -16.28 23.67 -5.57
C GLY A 385 -14.82 23.37 -5.94
N PHE A 386 -14.20 24.20 -6.77
CA PHE A 386 -12.79 24.08 -7.17
C PHE A 386 -11.82 24.62 -6.10
N VAL A 387 -12.27 25.55 -5.27
CA VAL A 387 -11.51 26.12 -4.15
C VAL A 387 -12.38 26.19 -2.91
N SER A 388 -11.75 26.10 -1.72
CA SER A 388 -12.42 26.13 -0.41
C SER A 388 -12.62 27.54 0.14
#